data_AF-A0AA48ICR1-F1
#
_entry.id   AF-A0AA48ICR1-F1
#
_cell.length_a   1.000
_cell.length_b   1.000
_cell.length_c   1.000
_cell.angle_alpha   90.00
_cell.angle_beta   90.00
_cell.angle_gamma   90.00
#
_symmetry.space_group_name_H-M   'P 1'
#
loop_
_entity.id
_entity.type
_entity.pdbx_description
1 polymer ?
#
loop_
_entity_poly.entity_id
_entity_poly.type
_entity_poly.pdbx_seq_one_letter_code
_entity_poly.pdbx_strand_id
1 'polypeptide(L)'
;MVHHGEHHDGTDGRTVPGNVEIPNEKAAEEALNSPTAVEDPNFVTAVFNSYIQNKKKQGENNDEISTKLNYIQLRFPHFDHIAAAVRENAGLPKRPA
;
A
#
# COMPACT_ATOMS: atom_id res chain seq x y z
N MET A 1 -45.85 -5.05 -9.08
CA MET A 1 -45.08 -4.99 -7.82
C MET A 1 -43.78 -5.76 -8.04
N VAL A 2 -42.70 -5.13 -7.61
CA VAL A 2 -41.34 -5.63 -7.30
C VAL A 2 -40.45 -6.21 -8.41
N HIS A 3 -39.53 -5.33 -8.82
CA HIS A 3 -38.17 -5.48 -9.36
C HIS A 3 -37.58 -6.89 -9.55
N HIS A 4 -37.22 -7.14 -10.81
CA HIS A 4 -36.10 -7.99 -11.21
C HIS A 4 -34.94 -7.03 -11.53
N GLY A 5 -34.05 -6.77 -10.57
CA GLY A 5 -32.77 -6.10 -10.87
C GLY A 5 -31.79 -7.18 -11.35
N GLU A 6 -31.52 -7.29 -12.65
CA GLU A 6 -30.51 -6.54 -13.40
C GLU A 6 -29.08 -6.77 -12.90
N HIS A 7 -28.35 -7.52 -13.74
CA HIS A 7 -26.91 -7.48 -14.01
C HIS A 7 -25.93 -7.50 -12.81
N HIS A 8 -25.41 -8.69 -12.53
CA HIS A 8 -23.99 -8.84 -12.18
C HIS A 8 -23.25 -9.37 -13.42
N ASP A 9 -23.04 -8.50 -14.39
CA ASP A 9 -22.11 -8.69 -15.50
C ASP A 9 -20.98 -7.66 -15.34
N GLY A 10 -19.74 -8.14 -15.44
CA GLY A 10 -18.55 -7.30 -15.52
C GLY A 10 -17.91 -6.94 -14.18
N THR A 11 -17.00 -7.79 -13.68
CA THR A 11 -15.55 -7.52 -13.69
C THR A 11 -14.82 -8.73 -13.10
N ASP A 12 -13.89 -9.25 -13.90
CA ASP A 12 -12.74 -10.07 -13.53
C ASP A 12 -12.43 -10.10 -12.02
N GLY A 13 -12.52 -11.29 -11.41
CA GLY A 13 -12.31 -11.58 -10.00
C GLY A 13 -10.88 -11.40 -9.49
N ARG A 14 -10.19 -10.34 -9.91
CA ARG A 14 -9.08 -9.75 -9.17
C ARG A 14 -9.69 -8.76 -8.17
N THR A 15 -10.25 -9.31 -7.11
CA THR A 15 -10.48 -8.56 -5.88
C THR A 15 -9.12 -7.96 -5.53
N VAL A 16 -8.90 -6.67 -5.85
CA VAL A 16 -7.84 -5.89 -5.21
C VAL A 16 -7.94 -6.22 -3.74
N PRO A 17 -6.92 -6.82 -3.09
CA PRO A 17 -7.05 -7.29 -1.73
C PRO A 17 -7.43 -6.10 -0.85
N GLY A 18 -8.73 -6.04 -0.55
CA GLY A 18 -9.36 -4.96 0.14
C GLY A 18 -8.79 -4.92 1.54
N ASN A 19 -8.33 -3.74 1.94
CA ASN A 19 -8.01 -3.43 3.33
C ASN A 19 -6.92 -4.30 3.96
N VAL A 20 -5.73 -4.35 3.36
CA VAL A 20 -4.53 -4.74 4.12
C VAL A 20 -4.33 -3.70 5.23
N GLU A 21 -4.45 -4.06 6.50
CA GLU A 21 -4.19 -3.14 7.61
C GLU A 21 -2.71 -3.24 8.01
N ILE A 22 -1.97 -2.14 7.85
CA ILE A 22 -0.54 -2.10 8.16
C ILE A 22 -0.30 -1.15 9.36
N PRO A 23 -0.35 -1.68 10.60
CA PRO A 23 -0.26 -0.87 11.82
C PRO A 23 1.14 -0.28 12.05
N ASN A 24 2.19 -0.93 11.53
CA ASN A 24 3.59 -0.57 11.77
C ASN A 24 4.52 -1.17 10.70
N GLU A 25 5.80 -0.84 10.83
CA GLU A 25 6.88 -1.23 9.94
C GLU A 25 6.99 -2.75 9.83
N LYS A 26 6.95 -3.46 10.96
CA LYS A 26 7.05 -4.92 10.99
C LYS A 26 5.94 -5.58 10.17
N ALA A 27 4.70 -5.10 10.32
CA ALA A 27 3.57 -5.61 9.53
C ALA A 27 3.73 -5.31 8.02
N ALA A 28 4.31 -4.16 7.67
CA ALA A 28 4.65 -3.85 6.29
C ALA A 28 5.70 -4.82 5.74
N GLU A 29 6.76 -5.10 6.50
CA GLU A 29 7.81 -6.04 6.12
C GLU A 29 7.28 -7.47 5.97
N GLU A 30 6.41 -7.92 6.87
CA GLU A 30 5.77 -9.25 6.80
C GLU A 30 4.89 -9.36 5.55
N ALA A 31 4.12 -8.33 5.23
CA ALA A 31 3.30 -8.29 4.02
C ALA A 31 4.16 -8.27 2.75
N LEU A 32 5.21 -7.45 2.69
CA LEU A 32 6.11 -7.35 1.53
C LEU A 32 6.96 -8.60 1.32
N ASN A 33 7.22 -9.39 2.37
CA ASN A 33 7.87 -10.71 2.25
C ASN A 33 6.92 -11.83 1.80
N SER A 34 5.62 -11.58 1.73
CA SER A 34 4.65 -12.61 1.32
C SER A 34 4.78 -12.94 -0.18
N PRO A 35 4.47 -14.17 -0.60
CA PRO A 35 4.43 -14.52 -2.02
C PRO A 35 3.45 -13.62 -2.80
N THR A 36 2.37 -13.18 -2.16
CA THR A 36 1.39 -12.26 -2.73
C THR A 36 2.02 -10.93 -3.16
N ALA A 37 3.02 -10.42 -2.43
CA ALA A 37 3.72 -9.19 -2.82
C ALA A 37 4.59 -9.37 -4.07
N VAL A 38 5.08 -10.59 -4.33
CA VAL A 38 5.84 -10.92 -5.54
C VAL A 38 4.91 -11.11 -6.73
N GLU A 39 3.73 -11.70 -6.51
CA GLU A 39 2.76 -12.05 -7.55
C GLU A 39 1.87 -10.87 -7.97
N ASP A 40 1.55 -9.95 -7.04
CA ASP A 40 0.65 -8.83 -7.29
C ASP A 40 1.26 -7.47 -6.85
N PRO A 41 1.67 -6.61 -7.82
CA PRO A 41 2.19 -5.28 -7.50
C PRO A 41 1.11 -4.34 -6.92
N ASN A 42 -0.18 -4.63 -7.12
CA ASN A 42 -1.27 -3.86 -6.52
C ASN A 42 -1.34 -4.09 -5.01
N PHE A 43 -1.09 -5.32 -4.54
CA PHE A 43 -0.94 -5.63 -3.12
C PHE A 43 0.19 -4.82 -2.48
N VAL A 44 1.36 -4.73 -3.13
CA VAL A 44 2.48 -3.89 -2.66
C VAL A 44 2.06 -2.42 -2.54
N THR A 45 1.33 -1.92 -3.54
CA THR A 45 0.76 -0.56 -3.53
C THR A 45 -0.20 -0.37 -2.36
N ALA A 46 -1.07 -1.35 -2.09
CA ALA A 46 -2.01 -1.32 -0.97
C ALA A 46 -1.31 -1.35 0.39
N VAL A 47 -0.25 -2.15 0.54
CA VAL A 47 0.58 -2.23 1.75
C VAL A 47 1.20 -0.86 2.06
N PHE A 48 1.87 -0.24 1.09
CA PHE A 48 2.47 1.08 1.30
C PHE A 48 1.43 2.16 1.58
N ASN A 49 0.32 2.18 0.85
CA ASN A 49 -0.76 3.14 1.11
C ASN A 49 -1.34 2.97 2.51
N SER A 50 -1.64 1.74 2.92
CA SER A 50 -2.19 1.45 4.24
C SER A 50 -1.24 1.88 5.36
N TYR A 51 0.06 1.58 5.21
CA TYR A 51 1.08 2.03 6.14
C TYR A 51 1.07 3.55 6.31
N ILE A 52 1.12 4.29 5.19
CA ILE A 52 1.11 5.76 5.19
C ILE A 52 -0.16 6.31 5.82
N GLN A 53 -1.33 5.81 5.42
CA GLN A 53 -2.61 6.25 5.95
C GLN A 53 -2.72 6.02 7.45
N ASN A 54 -2.24 4.88 7.93
CA ASN A 54 -2.22 4.57 9.35
C ASN A 54 -1.24 5.47 10.12
N LYS A 55 -0.05 5.76 9.61
CA LYS A 55 0.85 6.74 10.25
C LYS A 55 0.26 8.15 10.28
N LYS A 56 -0.42 8.60 9.22
CA LYS A 56 -1.17 9.86 9.22
C LYS A 56 -2.28 9.87 10.27
N LYS A 57 -3.02 8.76 10.44
CA LYS A 57 -4.04 8.62 11.50
C LYS A 57 -3.44 8.69 12.91
N GLN A 58 -2.20 8.26 13.09
CA GLN A 58 -1.46 8.37 14.34
C GLN A 58 -0.91 9.78 14.60
N GLY A 59 -1.08 10.71 13.66
CA GLY A 59 -0.62 12.10 13.78
C GLY A 59 0.84 12.31 13.34
N GLU A 60 1.45 11.34 12.65
CA GLU A 60 2.81 11.50 12.13
C GLU A 60 2.83 12.45 10.93
N ASN A 61 3.84 13.32 10.87
CA ASN A 61 4.02 14.23 9.75
C ASN A 61 4.67 13.54 8.56
N ASN A 62 4.56 14.15 7.37
CA ASN A 62 5.07 13.57 6.14
C ASN A 62 6.58 13.24 6.18
N ASP A 63 7.41 14.03 6.89
CA ASP A 63 8.83 13.75 7.08
C ASP A 63 9.10 12.50 7.94
N GLU A 64 8.32 12.30 9.01
CA GLU A 64 8.42 11.13 9.87
C GLU A 64 8.02 9.86 9.11
N ILE A 65 6.88 9.94 8.40
CA ILE A 65 6.40 8.85 7.55
C ILE A 65 7.42 8.52 6.46
N SER A 66 7.98 9.54 5.80
CA SER A 66 9.02 9.40 4.78
C SER A 66 10.26 8.68 5.32
N THR A 67 10.71 9.07 6.51
CA THR A 67 11.86 8.46 7.19
C THR A 67 11.60 6.99 7.48
N LYS A 68 10.41 6.66 8.00
CA LYS A 68 10.08 5.27 8.34
C LYS A 68 9.86 4.40 7.12
N LEU A 69 9.18 4.94 6.11
CA LEU A 69 9.01 4.30 4.82
C LEU A 69 10.37 4.06 4.13
N ASN A 70 11.37 4.91 4.37
CA ASN A 70 12.72 4.70 3.85
C ASN A 70 13.35 3.40 4.39
N TYR A 71 13.19 3.12 5.69
CA TYR A 71 13.69 1.86 6.26
C TYR A 71 13.07 0.63 5.60
N ILE A 72 11.78 0.70 5.26
CA ILE A 72 11.08 -0.38 4.54
C ILE A 72 11.64 -0.49 3.11
N GLN A 73 11.76 0.62 2.37
CA GLN A 73 12.31 0.63 1.00
C GLN A 73 13.74 0.07 0.92
N LEU A 74 14.59 0.34 1.91
CA LEU A 74 15.96 -0.20 1.95
C LEU A 74 16.00 -1.72 2.08
N ARG A 75 14.99 -2.33 2.72
CA ARG A 75 14.87 -3.79 2.86
C ARG A 75 14.24 -4.44 1.62
N PHE A 76 13.40 -3.70 0.90
CA PHE A 76 12.71 -4.17 -0.31
C PHE A 76 13.02 -3.30 -1.54
N PRO A 77 14.29 -3.25 -1.99
CA PRO A 77 14.70 -2.37 -3.09
C PRO A 77 14.03 -2.73 -4.43
N HIS A 78 13.52 -3.96 -4.59
CA HIS A 78 12.79 -4.39 -5.78
C HIS A 78 11.42 -3.69 -5.92
N PHE A 79 10.83 -3.21 -4.83
CA PHE A 79 9.57 -2.46 -4.85
C PHE A 79 9.76 -0.93 -4.84
N ASP A 80 10.99 -0.44 -5.02
CA ASP A 80 11.33 0.99 -4.91
C ASP A 80 10.51 1.87 -5.85
N HIS A 81 10.30 1.41 -7.09
CA HIS A 81 9.50 2.11 -8.09
C HIS A 81 8.02 2.26 -7.66
N ILE A 82 7.44 1.23 -7.04
CA ILE A 82 6.07 1.25 -6.50
C ILE A 82 6.02 2.20 -5.30
N ALA A 83 6.98 2.06 -4.38
CA ALA A 83 7.07 2.91 -3.20
C ALA A 83 7.22 4.40 -3.59
N ALA A 84 8.03 4.71 -4.61
CA ALA A 84 8.20 6.07 -5.12
C ALA A 84 6.89 6.64 -5.67
N ALA A 85 6.14 5.87 -6.46
CA ALA A 85 4.83 6.29 -6.97
C ALA A 85 3.84 6.53 -5.83
N VAL A 86 3.82 5.66 -4.81
CA VAL A 86 2.94 5.84 -3.64
C VAL A 86 3.32 7.09 -2.84
N ARG A 87 4.62 7.36 -2.66
CA ARG A 87 5.11 8.59 -1.98
C ARG A 87 4.64 9.84 -2.68
N GLU A 88 4.79 9.89 -3.99
CA GLU A 88 4.37 11.03 -4.81
C GLU A 88 2.87 11.28 -4.67
N ASN A 89 2.04 10.23 -4.81
CA ASN A 89 0.59 10.31 -4.64
C ASN A 89 0.17 10.73 -3.21
N ALA A 90 0.93 10.32 -2.19
CA ALA A 90 0.64 10.64 -0.80
C ALA A 90 1.14 12.03 -0.36
N GLY A 91 1.84 12.77 -1.23
CA GLY A 91 2.47 14.05 -0.91
C GLY A 91 3.66 13.94 0.04
N LEU A 92 4.31 12.77 0.09
CA LEU A 92 5.50 12.54 0.91
C LEU A 92 6.74 13.07 0.20
N PRO A 93 7.74 13.58 0.94
CA PRO A 93 9.01 13.96 0.35
C PRO A 93 9.68 12.77 -0.34
N LYS A 94 10.43 13.07 -1.40
CA LYS A 94 11.23 12.07 -2.14
C LYS A 94 12.24 11.43 -1.21
N ARG A 95 12.65 10.19 -1.53
CA ARG A 95 13.72 9.54 -0.77
C ARG A 95 14.98 10.42 -0.87
N PRO A 96 15.65 10.73 0.25
CA PRO A 96 16.96 11.38 0.20
C PRO A 96 17.94 10.50 -0.59
N ALA A 97 18.76 11.13 -1.42
CA ALA A 97 19.73 10.47 -2.28
C ALA A 97 20.83 9.76 -1.49
#